data_AF-A0A932HXU9-F1
#
_entry.id   AF-A0A932HXU9-F1
#
_cell.length_a   1.000
_cell.length_b   1.000
_cell.length_c   1.000
_cell.angle_alpha   90.00
_cell.angle_beta   90.00
_cell.angle_gamma   90.00
#
_symmetry.space_group_name_H-M   'P 1'
#
loop_
_entity.id
_entity.type
_entity.pdbx_description
1 polymer ?
#
loop_
_entity_poly.entity_id
_entity_poly.type
_entity_poly.pdbx_seq_one_letter_code
_entity_poly.pdbx_strand_id
1 'polypeptide(L)'
;MPERLLTTAEVAERIQRRPEWVREQAKLRRIPAIRLGRHYRFRPSAIEAWLRDQETAQPPTRTQLIRRAAGAAIADVYGIPRARRQRRKNR
;
A
#
# COMPACT_ATOMS: atom_id res chain seq x y z
N MET A 1 19.59 -23.59 11.39
CA MET A 1 18.91 -23.21 12.65
C MET A 1 17.41 -23.19 12.40
N PRO A 2 16.58 -23.80 13.26
CA PRO A 2 15.13 -23.75 13.09
C PRO A 2 14.63 -22.31 13.23
N GLU A 3 13.90 -21.82 12.24
CA GLU A 3 13.35 -20.46 12.24
C GLU A 3 12.22 -20.36 13.27
N ARG A 4 12.31 -19.37 14.18
CA ARG A 4 11.30 -19.15 15.22
C ARG A 4 9.98 -18.71 14.58
N LEU A 5 8.90 -19.43 14.88
CA LEU A 5 7.57 -19.09 14.40
C LEU A 5 7.00 -17.87 15.11
N LEU A 6 6.53 -16.91 14.33
CA LEU A 6 5.87 -15.70 14.82
C LEU A 6 4.42 -16.00 15.25
N THR A 7 3.99 -15.28 16.27
CA THR A 7 2.61 -15.18 16.73
C THR A 7 1.82 -14.20 15.87
N THR A 8 0.48 -14.23 16.01
CA THR A 8 -0.40 -13.26 15.36
C THR A 8 -0.06 -11.82 15.75
N ALA A 9 0.31 -11.56 17.01
CA ALA A 9 0.67 -10.23 17.48
C ALA A 9 1.99 -9.74 16.85
N GLU A 10 3.03 -10.57 16.86
CA GLU A 10 4.33 -10.21 16.25
C GLU A 10 4.20 -9.95 14.74
N VAL A 11 3.39 -10.74 14.02
CA VAL A 11 3.12 -10.46 12.61
C VAL A 11 2.36 -9.15 12.43
N ALA A 12 1.38 -8.88 13.31
CA ALA A 12 0.58 -7.66 13.26
C ALA A 12 1.43 -6.39 13.46
N GLU A 13 2.35 -6.43 14.43
CA GLU A 13 3.35 -5.36 14.63
C GLU A 13 4.22 -5.17 13.39
N ARG A 14 4.70 -6.27 12.80
CA ARG A 14 5.60 -6.22 11.64
C ARG A 14 4.96 -5.60 10.39
N ILE A 15 3.68 -5.87 10.16
CA ILE A 15 2.93 -5.32 9.02
C ILE A 15 2.16 -4.04 9.36
N GLN A 16 2.30 -3.55 10.61
CA GLN A 16 1.59 -2.39 11.14
C GLN A 16 0.05 -2.48 10.98
N ARG A 17 -0.52 -3.65 11.29
CA ARG A 17 -1.98 -3.88 11.30
C ARG A 17 -2.44 -4.37 12.66
N ARG A 18 -3.76 -4.45 12.84
CA ARG A 18 -4.37 -5.01 14.06
C ARG A 18 -4.24 -6.54 14.07
N PRO A 19 -4.01 -7.19 15.23
CA PRO A 19 -3.95 -8.65 15.34
C PRO A 19 -5.21 -9.36 14.84
N GLU A 20 -6.38 -8.74 15.03
CA GLU A 20 -7.67 -9.25 14.53
C GLU A 20 -7.67 -9.35 13.00
N TRP A 21 -7.11 -8.36 12.30
CA TRP A 21 -7.00 -8.37 10.85
C TRP A 21 -6.13 -9.54 10.37
N VAL A 22 -4.98 -9.77 11.03
CA VAL A 22 -4.08 -10.89 10.71
C VAL A 22 -4.78 -12.23 10.92
N ARG A 23 -5.54 -12.38 12.00
CA ARG A 23 -6.34 -13.58 12.28
C ARG A 23 -7.37 -13.84 11.19
N GLU A 24 -8.12 -12.82 10.78
CA GLU A 24 -9.12 -12.96 9.71
C GLU A 24 -8.47 -13.27 8.37
N GLN A 25 -7.36 -12.63 8.02
CA GLN A 25 -6.63 -12.97 6.79
C GLN A 25 -6.05 -14.39 6.81
N ALA A 26 -5.58 -14.87 7.97
CA ALA A 26 -5.13 -16.25 8.13
C ALA A 26 -6.29 -17.25 8.00
N LYS A 27 -7.47 -16.92 8.55
CA LYS A 27 -8.70 -17.71 8.39
C LYS A 27 -9.12 -17.79 6.92
N LEU A 28 -9.01 -16.68 6.19
CA LEU A 28 -9.29 -16.59 4.75
C LEU A 28 -8.16 -17.17 3.87
N ARG A 29 -7.09 -17.71 4.47
CA ARG A 29 -5.90 -18.26 3.77
C ARG A 29 -5.23 -17.26 2.80
N ARG A 30 -5.34 -15.96 3.07
CA ARG A 30 -4.71 -14.88 2.28
C ARG A 30 -3.27 -14.57 2.67
N ILE A 31 -2.90 -14.94 3.89
CA ILE A 31 -1.54 -14.79 4.42
C ILE A 31 -1.00 -16.21 4.70
N PRO A 32 0.27 -16.50 4.40
CA PRO A 32 0.87 -17.80 4.68
C PRO A 32 0.90 -18.08 6.18
N ALA A 33 0.06 -19.00 6.64
CA ALA A 33 -0.13 -19.33 8.05
C ALA A 33 -0.14 -20.85 8.27
N ILE A 34 0.42 -21.29 9.41
CA ILE A 34 0.39 -22.66 9.89
C ILE A 34 -0.64 -22.75 11.02
N ARG A 35 -1.64 -23.61 10.86
CA ARG A 35 -2.68 -23.86 11.88
C ARG A 35 -2.12 -24.83 12.93
N LEU A 36 -1.87 -24.34 14.15
CA LEU A 36 -1.49 -25.17 15.29
C LEU A 36 -2.61 -25.16 16.32
N GLY A 37 -3.55 -26.10 16.16
CA GLY A 37 -4.73 -26.21 17.03
C GLY A 37 -5.59 -24.95 17.00
N ARG A 38 -5.76 -24.30 18.16
CA ARG A 38 -6.53 -23.04 18.28
C ARG A 38 -5.80 -21.83 17.69
N HIS A 39 -4.47 -21.88 17.57
CA HIS A 39 -3.65 -20.73 17.19
C HIS A 39 -3.15 -20.82 15.75
N TYR A 40 -2.73 -19.67 15.22
CA TYR A 40 -2.01 -19.57 13.96
C TYR A 40 -0.57 -19.16 14.25
N ARG A 41 0.35 -19.75 13.49
CA ARG A 41 1.77 -19.43 13.52
C ARG A 41 2.24 -19.07 12.13
N PHE A 42 3.26 -18.22 12.08
CA PHE A 42 3.73 -17.67 10.82
C PHE A 42 5.24 -17.86 10.72
N ARG A 43 5.71 -18.27 9.55
CA ARG A 43 7.13 -18.29 9.27
C ARG A 43 7.57 -16.87 8.89
N PRO A 44 8.57 -16.28 9.56
CA PRO A 44 9.09 -14.95 9.21
C PRO A 44 9.41 -14.84 7.71
N SER A 45 10.18 -15.80 7.18
CA SER A 45 10.56 -15.83 5.76
C SER A 45 9.35 -15.88 4.81
N ALA A 46 8.29 -16.61 5.17
CA ALA A 46 7.08 -16.70 4.35
C ALA A 46 6.29 -15.38 4.35
N ILE A 47 6.22 -14.69 5.49
CA ILE A 47 5.58 -13.37 5.60
C ILE A 47 6.35 -12.33 4.79
N GLU A 48 7.68 -12.36 4.85
CA GLU A 48 8.53 -11.47 4.06
C GLU A 48 8.36 -11.69 2.56
N ALA A 49 8.37 -12.95 2.11
CA ALA A 49 8.14 -13.26 0.70
C ALA A 49 6.74 -12.81 0.25
N TRP A 50 5.72 -13.03 1.07
CA TRP A 50 4.37 -12.55 0.82
C TRP A 50 4.30 -11.01 0.71
N LEU A 51 4.98 -10.27 1.61
CA LEU A 51 5.04 -8.80 1.52
C LEU A 51 5.69 -8.32 0.22
N ARG A 52 6.79 -8.97 -0.21
CA ARG A 52 7.46 -8.65 -1.48
C ARG A 52 6.55 -8.92 -2.67
N ASP A 53 5.83 -10.04 -2.66
CA ASP A 53 4.86 -10.36 -3.71
C ASP A 53 3.76 -9.28 -3.81
N GLN A 54 3.22 -8.84 -2.67
CA GLN A 54 2.22 -7.76 -2.63
C GLN A 54 2.76 -6.42 -3.16
N GLU A 55 4.04 -6.11 -2.92
CA GLU A 55 4.68 -4.92 -3.48
C GLU A 55 4.79 -4.99 -5.01
N THR A 56 5.11 -6.16 -5.55
CA THR A 56 5.24 -6.37 -7.01
C THR A 56 3.91 -6.53 -7.74
N ALA A 57 2.87 -7.01 -7.06
CA ALA A 57 1.53 -7.19 -7.60
C ALA A 57 0.72 -5.88 -7.69
N GLN A 58 1.33 -4.73 -7.37
CA GLN A 58 0.74 -3.41 -7.54
C GLN A 58 1.12 -2.84 -8.92
N PRO A 59 0.33 -3.05 -9.99
CA PRO A 59 0.47 -2.23 -11.19
C PRO A 59 0.22 -0.76 -10.83
N PRO A 60 0.91 0.20 -11.48
CA PRO A 60 0.85 1.60 -11.09
C PRO A 60 -0.61 2.06 -11.04
N THR A 61 -0.98 2.68 -9.93
CA THR A 61 -2.36 3.12 -9.73
C THR A 61 -2.72 4.19 -10.76
N ARG A 62 -3.97 4.19 -11.23
CA ARG A 62 -4.52 5.20 -12.14
C ARG A 62 -4.29 6.63 -11.65
N THR A 63 -4.24 6.85 -10.33
CA THR A 63 -3.85 8.13 -9.70
C THR A 63 -2.39 8.52 -9.96
N GLN A 64 -1.47 7.55 -9.99
CA GLN A 64 -0.07 7.77 -10.35
C GLN A 64 0.09 8.03 -11.86
N LEU A 65 -0.68 7.33 -12.70
CA LEU A 65 -0.72 7.58 -14.15
C LEU A 65 -1.31 8.96 -14.49
N ILE A 66 -2.41 9.34 -13.82
CA ILE A 66 -3.04 10.66 -13.96
C ILE A 66 -2.12 11.76 -13.43
N ARG A 67 -1.47 11.63 -12.28
CA ARG A 67 -0.52 12.64 -11.77
C ARG A 67 0.68 12.85 -12.69
N ARG A 68 1.15 11.79 -13.35
CA ARG A 68 2.24 11.83 -14.33
C ARG A 68 1.82 12.52 -15.64
N ALA A 69 0.55 12.39 -16.03
CA ALA A 69 -0.05 13.12 -17.16
C ALA A 69 -0.51 14.55 -16.78
N ALA A 70 -0.93 14.77 -15.53
CA ALA A 70 -1.56 16.00 -15.06
C ALA A 70 -0.57 17.13 -14.75
N GLY A 71 0.73 16.87 -14.66
CA GLY A 71 1.75 17.94 -14.65
C GLY A 71 1.62 18.94 -15.81
N ALA A 72 0.91 18.58 -16.89
CA ALA A 72 0.56 19.44 -18.01
C ALA A 72 -0.87 20.04 -17.99
N ALA A 73 -1.81 19.54 -17.16
CA ALA A 73 -3.25 19.81 -17.32
C ALA A 73 -3.98 20.41 -16.09
N ILE A 74 -3.41 20.35 -14.88
CA ILE A 74 -4.10 20.88 -13.66
C ILE A 74 -4.26 22.41 -13.65
N ALA A 75 -3.55 23.13 -14.53
CA ALA A 75 -3.63 24.60 -14.62
C ALA A 75 -4.94 25.10 -15.26
N ASP A 76 -5.59 24.32 -16.13
CA ASP A 76 -6.84 24.72 -16.79
C ASP A 76 -8.09 24.42 -15.94
N VAL A 77 -8.06 23.35 -15.13
CA VAL A 77 -9.26 22.87 -14.43
C VAL A 77 -9.55 23.64 -13.14
N TYR A 78 -8.54 24.01 -12.37
CA TYR A 78 -8.76 24.68 -11.09
C TYR A 78 -9.02 26.18 -11.20
N GLY A 79 -9.11 26.73 -12.42
CA GLY A 79 -9.46 28.14 -12.62
C GLY A 79 -8.65 29.07 -11.73
N ILE A 80 -7.38 28.74 -11.44
CA ILE A 80 -6.49 29.62 -10.70
C ILE A 80 -6.37 30.83 -11.64
N PRO A 81 -6.92 32.00 -11.27
CA PRO A 81 -6.81 33.13 -12.14
C PRO A 81 -5.32 33.42 -12.25
N ARG A 82 -4.73 33.18 -13.43
CA ARG A 82 -3.44 33.78 -13.76
C ARG A 82 -3.68 35.27 -13.57
N ALA A 83 -3.12 35.82 -12.49
CA ALA A 83 -3.24 37.21 -12.13
C ALA A 83 -3.08 38.04 -13.40
N ARG A 84 -4.14 38.75 -13.77
CA ARG A 84 -4.17 39.59 -14.97
C ARG A 84 -3.02 40.59 -14.88
N ARG A 85 -1.95 40.35 -15.63
CA ARG A 85 -1.03 41.41 -15.99
C ARG A 85 -1.72 42.21 -17.09
N GLN A 86 -2.49 43.21 -16.71
CA GLN A 86 -3.00 44.21 -17.64
C GLN A 86 -1.80 45.06 -18.12
N ARG A 87 -1.00 44.56 -19.07
CA ARG A 87 -0.15 45.43 -19.89
C ARG A 87 -0.95 45.84 -21.12
N ARG A 88 -1.28 47.13 -21.09
CA ARG A 88 -1.59 48.06 -22.18
C ARG A 88 -1.43 47.50 -23.59
N LYS A 89 -2.50 47.63 -24.39
CA LYS A 89 -2.39 47.72 -25.84
C LYS A 89 -1.47 48.89 -26.19
N ASN A 90 -0.59 48.61 -27.13
CA ASN A 90 0.21 49.55 -27.90
C ASN A 90 -0.61 50.74 -28.39
N ARG A 91 -0.10 51.96 -28.17
CA ARG A 91 0.37 52.82 -29.25
C ARG A 91 1.29 53.89 -28.70
#